data_AF-A0A534SIX6-F1
#
_entry.id   AF-A0A534SIX6-F1
#
_cell.length_a   1.000
_cell.length_b   1.000
_cell.length_c   1.000
_cell.angle_alpha   90.00
_cell.angle_beta   90.00
_cell.angle_gamma   90.00
#
_symmetry.space_group_name_H-M   'P 1'
#
loop_
_entity.id
_entity.type
_entity.pdbx_description
1 polymer ?
#
loop_
_entity_poly.entity_id
_entity_poly.type
_entity_poly.pdbx_seq_one_letter_code
_entity_poly.pdbx_strand_id
1 'polypeptide(L)'
;MARAFAAVVALLLAFPNAARAIHHNVTLLGATQCTNANVIQLARVRMNGPGENHWNNCVSLTFQNAAGVQTGVFAFHQDPPAGNGLVVGVGTAELASTPGAPPIDLIIPSSLMNPTGSVCYHGIKGNTHIPTGQGCQAVDFCVPVTQATCGCDGLPNSGKTLDRCGVCGGNGSTCGCGNGIVDPGEQCDGGACCSASCTFLPATTVCRAAAGDCDLAETCTGVSNACPADASKAAGTTCTDDGNPCTLDVCDGASTTCRHPAGNAGAVCRPAASPCDLAEACDGTSATCPADAFAAAGTPCRGAAGECDVAELCSGTGPNCPADAKQPAGTACTDDGNPCTADQCDGTSITCRHPAGNAGALCRPAAGICDLAENCNGTSAACPPDGFAPSTVVCRAASGVCDVAEFCPGSGPTCPGDSVGPAGTACPDDGNACTLDQCDGTSVACQHPPASAGTVCRPAAAPCDVAEVCDGTGGNCPGDSFLSAAIECRPAAGPCDVAEFCPGNGATWP
;
A
#
# COMPACT_ATOMS: atom_id res chain seq x y z
N MET A 1 45.77 37.57 -17.80
CA MET A 1 45.74 38.94 -17.26
C MET A 1 45.70 38.80 -15.74
N ALA A 2 46.85 38.80 -15.06
CA ALA A 2 47.47 39.98 -14.42
C ALA A 2 46.53 40.62 -13.38
N ARG A 3 46.82 40.84 -12.09
CA ARG A 3 48.01 40.80 -11.19
C ARG A 3 47.39 40.94 -9.76
N ALA A 4 47.72 40.13 -8.76
CA ALA A 4 48.88 40.16 -7.85
C ALA A 4 48.79 41.17 -6.67
N PHE A 5 49.29 40.70 -5.51
CA PHE A 5 49.72 41.37 -4.26
C PHE A 5 48.64 41.68 -3.20
N ALA A 6 48.83 41.41 -1.89
CA ALA A 6 49.96 40.88 -1.14
C ALA A 6 49.48 40.22 0.17
N ALA A 7 50.17 39.17 0.58
CA ALA A 7 50.15 38.66 1.94
C ALA A 7 51.03 39.53 2.85
N VAL A 8 50.59 39.80 4.07
CA VAL A 8 51.49 39.97 5.23
C VAL A 8 50.95 39.11 6.36
N VAL A 9 51.73 38.08 6.68
CA VAL A 9 51.63 37.26 7.88
C VAL A 9 52.22 38.07 9.05
N ALA A 10 51.48 38.15 10.15
CA ALA A 10 52.05 38.32 11.49
C ALA A 10 51.45 37.25 12.41
N LEU A 11 52.30 36.78 13.32
CA LEU A 11 52.37 35.43 13.86
C LEU A 11 52.18 35.49 15.39
N LEU A 12 51.63 34.40 15.95
CA LEU A 12 51.63 33.90 17.35
C LEU A 12 50.54 34.33 18.37
N LEU A 13 49.73 33.31 18.75
CA LEU A 13 49.40 32.75 20.09
C LEU A 13 48.80 33.69 21.17
N ALA A 14 47.83 33.34 22.03
CA ALA A 14 47.26 32.07 22.52
C ALA A 14 45.82 32.28 23.09
N PHE A 15 45.06 31.19 23.21
CA PHE A 15 43.71 31.00 23.81
C PHE A 15 43.55 31.53 25.27
N PRO A 16 42.35 31.67 25.90
CA PRO A 16 41.02 31.09 25.56
C PRO A 16 39.80 32.04 25.72
N ASN A 17 38.63 31.61 25.23
CA ASN A 17 37.28 32.08 25.59
C ASN A 17 37.05 33.58 25.85
N ALA A 18 36.64 34.31 24.81
CA ALA A 18 35.81 35.50 24.97
C ALA A 18 34.63 35.39 24.01
N ALA A 19 33.47 34.97 24.55
CA ALA A 19 32.20 35.25 23.92
C ALA A 19 32.15 36.76 23.65
N ARG A 20 32.05 37.13 22.37
CA ARG A 20 31.88 38.52 21.96
C ARG A 20 30.62 39.04 22.64
N ALA A 21 30.78 39.91 23.65
CA ALA A 21 29.71 40.77 24.13
C ALA A 21 29.36 41.72 22.98
N ILE A 22 28.34 41.37 22.20
CA ILE A 22 27.75 42.29 21.23
C ILE A 22 26.87 43.23 22.06
N HIS A 23 27.42 44.39 22.42
CA HIS A 23 26.63 45.53 22.84
C HIS A 23 25.70 45.91 21.68
N HIS A 24 24.40 45.68 21.84
CA HIS A 24 23.40 46.23 20.92
C HIS A 24 23.00 47.62 21.41
N ASN A 25 23.66 48.66 20.89
CA ASN A 25 23.20 50.05 21.01
C ASN A 25 21.92 50.25 20.18
N VAL A 26 20.82 50.62 20.83
CA VAL A 26 19.64 51.18 20.14
C VAL A 26 20.01 52.59 19.69
N THR A 27 20.11 52.80 18.38
CA THR A 27 20.42 54.13 17.81
C THR A 27 19.10 54.83 17.50
N LEU A 28 18.78 55.91 18.22
CA LEU A 28 17.68 56.82 17.88
C LEU A 28 18.09 57.63 16.64
N LEU A 29 17.44 57.40 15.51
CA LEU A 29 17.57 58.28 14.34
C LEU A 29 16.81 59.59 14.61
N GLY A 30 17.45 60.71 14.29
CA GLY A 30 17.18 62.04 14.86
C GLY A 30 15.91 62.77 14.40
N ALA A 31 15.72 63.93 15.04
CA ALA A 31 14.82 65.06 14.76
C ALA A 31 13.48 64.77 14.07
N THR A 32 12.41 64.73 14.87
CA THR A 32 11.01 64.77 14.44
C THR A 32 10.64 66.14 13.85
N GLN A 33 10.57 66.22 12.52
CA GLN A 33 9.64 67.13 11.84
C GLN A 33 8.40 66.34 11.46
N CYS A 34 7.23 66.89 11.79
CA CYS A 34 5.92 66.29 11.57
C CYS A 34 5.77 65.76 10.15
N THR A 35 5.79 64.44 10.02
CA THR A 35 5.18 63.72 8.91
C THR A 35 4.14 62.79 9.53
N ASN A 36 3.08 62.45 8.80
CA ASN A 36 1.88 61.76 9.31
C ASN A 36 2.12 60.29 9.76
N ALA A 37 3.32 59.96 10.23
CA ALA A 37 3.74 58.63 10.65
C ALA A 37 4.56 58.74 11.96
N ASN A 38 3.88 58.94 13.09
CA ASN A 38 4.51 58.95 14.41
C ASN A 38 4.67 57.52 14.94
N VAL A 39 5.55 56.72 14.32
CA VAL A 39 5.96 55.41 14.84
C VAL A 39 7.42 55.50 15.27
N ILE A 40 7.70 55.33 16.55
CA ILE A 40 9.07 55.09 17.00
C ILE A 40 9.43 53.65 16.63
N GLN A 41 10.19 53.46 15.55
CA GLN A 41 10.67 52.14 15.15
C GLN A 41 11.84 51.70 16.03
N LEU A 42 11.63 50.69 16.89
CA LEU A 42 12.74 49.98 17.51
C LEU A 42 13.37 49.03 16.48
N ALA A 43 14.65 49.25 16.16
CA ALA A 43 15.37 48.34 15.29
C ALA A 43 15.73 47.03 16.03
N ARG A 44 15.07 45.95 15.61
CA ARG A 44 15.58 44.56 15.53
C ARG A 44 16.11 43.93 16.83
N VAL A 45 15.24 43.28 17.59
CA VAL A 45 15.65 42.26 18.58
C VAL A 45 15.84 40.92 17.86
N ARG A 46 17.09 40.52 17.58
CA ARG A 46 17.37 39.16 17.11
C ARG A 46 17.37 38.20 18.29
N MET A 47 16.44 37.25 18.32
CA MET A 47 16.57 36.04 19.15
C MET A 47 17.43 35.05 18.36
N ASN A 48 18.69 34.87 18.76
CA ASN A 48 19.53 33.83 18.16
C ASN A 48 19.40 32.53 18.97
N GLY A 49 18.95 31.48 18.29
CA GLY A 49 19.10 30.09 18.71
C GLY A 49 18.42 29.16 17.69
N PRO A 50 19.17 28.36 16.91
CA PRO A 50 18.57 27.35 16.06
C PRO A 50 18.32 26.07 16.88
N GLY A 51 17.08 25.63 16.94
CA GLY A 51 16.81 24.19 17.09
C GLY A 51 16.28 23.67 18.43
N GLU A 52 15.27 24.29 19.04
CA GLU A 52 14.38 23.58 19.98
C GLU A 52 12.92 24.02 19.79
N ASN A 53 12.10 23.09 19.30
CA ASN A 53 10.66 23.26 19.05
C ASN A 53 9.86 23.09 20.34
N HIS A 54 9.70 24.12 21.17
CA HIS A 54 8.65 24.15 22.21
C HIS A 54 8.09 25.57 22.36
N TRP A 55 6.89 25.80 21.82
CA TRP A 55 6.16 27.05 21.95
C TRP A 55 5.29 27.05 23.21
N ASN A 56 5.70 27.81 24.21
CA ASN A 56 4.81 28.57 25.10
C ASN A 56 5.37 29.99 25.16
N ASN A 57 5.45 30.66 24.00
CA ASN A 57 6.11 31.94 23.83
C ASN A 57 5.16 33.10 24.14
N CYS A 58 4.82 33.28 25.41
CA CYS A 58 4.38 34.57 25.93
C CYS A 58 5.61 35.35 26.40
N VAL A 59 6.02 36.38 25.67
CA VAL A 59 6.99 37.34 26.21
C VAL A 59 6.20 38.40 26.96
N SER A 60 6.45 38.51 28.26
CA SER A 60 5.88 39.54 29.12
C SER A 60 6.89 40.66 29.29
N LEU A 61 6.56 41.86 28.81
CA LEU A 61 7.31 43.08 29.05
C LEU A 61 6.69 43.82 30.23
N THR A 62 7.43 43.88 31.32
CA THR A 62 7.04 44.63 32.52
C THR A 62 7.74 45.99 32.48
N PHE A 63 6.96 47.06 32.61
CA PHE A 63 7.48 48.42 32.59
C PHE A 63 7.48 48.99 34.00
N GLN A 64 8.57 49.65 34.40
CA GLN A 64 8.67 50.36 35.67
C GLN A 64 9.05 51.83 35.42
N ASN A 65 8.57 52.74 36.28
CA ASN A 65 9.01 54.13 36.25
C ASN A 65 10.40 54.30 36.90
N ALA A 66 10.96 55.51 36.87
CA ALA A 66 12.27 55.83 37.45
C ALA A 66 12.38 55.58 38.97
N ALA A 67 11.26 55.35 39.67
CA ALA A 67 11.21 54.97 41.07
C ALA A 67 11.07 53.45 41.30
N GLY A 68 11.12 52.63 40.24
CA GLY A 68 10.98 51.16 40.31
C GLY A 68 9.54 50.65 40.45
N VAL A 69 8.54 51.53 40.32
CA VAL A 69 7.12 51.14 40.43
C VAL A 69 6.63 50.65 39.08
N GLN A 70 6.01 49.47 39.05
CA GLN A 70 5.46 48.85 37.85
C GLN A 70 4.29 49.66 37.27
N THR A 71 4.44 50.12 36.04
CA THR A 71 3.46 50.95 35.33
C THR A 71 2.64 50.17 34.30
N GLY A 72 3.04 48.95 33.93
CA GLY A 72 2.27 48.09 33.05
C GLY A 72 2.90 46.73 32.77
N VAL A 73 2.10 45.80 32.28
CA VAL A 73 2.54 44.48 31.77
C VAL A 73 1.94 44.28 30.38
N PHE A 74 2.79 43.98 29.41
CA PHE A 74 2.35 43.69 28.05
C PHE A 74 2.81 42.29 27.66
N ALA A 75 1.86 41.39 27.41
CA ALA A 75 2.13 40.02 26.99
C ALA A 75 1.72 39.85 25.53
N PHE A 76 2.59 39.28 24.71
CA PHE A 76 2.25 38.92 23.33
C PHE A 76 2.40 37.43 23.10
N HIS A 77 1.44 36.84 22.39
CA HIS A 77 1.56 35.53 21.76
C HIS A 77 2.21 35.72 20.40
N GLN A 78 3.34 35.05 20.16
CA GLN A 78 3.96 35.05 18.84
C GLN A 78 3.53 33.81 18.07
N ASP A 79 3.06 34.02 16.85
CA ASP A 79 3.38 33.18 15.69
C ASP A 79 3.52 34.11 14.46
N PRO A 80 4.69 34.73 14.21
CA PRO A 80 4.94 35.37 12.93
C PRO A 80 5.91 34.55 12.07
N PRO A 81 5.71 34.50 10.74
CA PRO A 81 6.66 33.91 9.81
C PRO A 81 8.01 34.62 9.89
N ALA A 82 9.09 33.86 9.73
CA ALA A 82 10.46 34.35 9.75
C ALA A 82 10.65 35.60 8.86
N GLY A 83 11.07 36.72 9.46
CA GLY A 83 11.73 37.81 8.72
C GLY A 83 11.31 39.24 9.06
N ASN A 84 10.08 39.47 9.54
CA ASN A 84 9.60 40.84 9.76
C ASN A 84 9.46 41.12 11.26
N GLY A 85 10.26 42.06 11.76
CA GLY A 85 10.30 42.41 13.19
C GLY A 85 8.97 42.97 13.71
N LEU A 86 8.82 42.96 15.05
CA LEU A 86 7.67 43.50 15.76
C LEU A 86 7.71 45.04 15.77
N VAL A 87 6.62 45.67 15.30
CA VAL A 87 6.38 47.12 15.42
C VAL A 87 5.43 47.34 16.59
N VAL A 88 5.78 48.22 17.53
CA VAL A 88 4.95 48.58 18.69
C VAL A 88 4.60 50.06 18.60
N GLY A 89 3.32 50.41 18.61
CA GLY A 89 2.86 51.80 18.63
C GLY A 89 2.91 52.38 20.04
N VAL A 90 3.59 53.52 20.23
CA VAL A 90 3.68 54.21 21.53
C VAL A 90 3.08 55.61 21.40
N GLY A 91 2.15 55.97 22.29
CA GLY A 91 1.48 57.27 22.23
C GLY A 91 0.74 57.65 23.52
N THR A 92 -0.01 58.74 23.47
CA THR A 92 -0.77 59.26 24.62
C THR A 92 -2.18 58.68 24.67
N ALA A 93 -2.84 58.76 25.82
CA ALA A 93 -4.23 58.31 25.98
C ALA A 93 -5.20 59.10 25.06
N GLU A 94 -4.88 60.35 24.78
CA GLU A 94 -5.65 61.21 23.86
C GLU A 94 -5.49 60.78 22.39
N LEU A 95 -4.31 60.29 21.99
CA LEU A 95 -4.09 59.76 20.64
C LEU A 95 -4.75 58.40 20.44
N ALA A 96 -4.82 57.56 21.47
CA ALA A 96 -5.48 56.25 21.41
C ALA A 96 -7.01 56.37 21.29
N SER A 97 -7.58 57.49 21.74
CA SER A 97 -9.02 57.76 21.73
C SER A 97 -9.47 58.53 20.48
N THR A 98 -8.57 58.80 19.52
CA THR A 98 -8.90 59.53 18.28
C THR A 98 -9.39 58.59 17.16
N PRO A 99 -10.53 58.86 16.50
CA PRO A 99 -10.98 58.04 15.37
C PRO A 99 -9.97 58.04 14.21
N GLY A 100 -9.52 56.85 13.81
CA GLY A 100 -8.55 56.66 12.72
C GLY A 100 -7.06 56.72 13.14
N ALA A 101 -6.76 56.76 14.44
CA ALA A 101 -5.39 56.64 14.93
C ALA A 101 -4.81 55.25 14.62
N PRO A 102 -3.49 55.13 14.37
CA PRO A 102 -2.84 53.82 14.29
C PRO A 102 -2.97 53.08 15.63
N PRO A 103 -2.91 51.74 15.65
CA PRO A 103 -2.97 50.98 16.89
C PRO A 103 -1.85 51.43 17.85
N ILE A 104 -2.24 51.86 19.04
CA ILE A 104 -1.33 52.25 20.12
C ILE A 104 -1.35 51.15 21.16
N ASP A 105 -0.21 50.49 21.31
CA ASP A 105 -0.02 49.34 22.21
C ASP A 105 0.47 49.79 23.59
N LEU A 106 1.14 50.95 23.68
CA LEU A 106 1.66 51.50 24.94
C LEU A 106 1.22 52.96 25.14
N ILE A 107 0.45 53.20 26.21
CA ILE A 107 -0.07 54.53 26.58
C ILE A 107 0.83 55.17 27.64
N ILE A 108 1.33 56.38 27.37
CA ILE A 108 2.10 57.19 28.33
C ILE A 108 1.14 58.09 29.14
N PRO A 109 1.11 57.99 30.49
CA PRO A 109 0.33 58.89 31.33
C PRO A 109 0.79 60.35 31.18
N SER A 110 -0.16 61.26 31.03
CA SER A 110 0.09 62.71 30.86
C SER A 110 0.85 63.35 32.03
N SER A 111 0.76 62.78 33.23
CA SER A 111 1.48 63.23 34.43
C SER A 111 2.99 62.97 34.43
N LEU A 112 3.50 62.15 33.51
CA LEU A 112 4.93 61.83 33.37
C LEU A 112 5.62 62.65 32.28
N MET A 113 4.90 63.55 31.59
CA MET A 113 5.46 64.44 30.58
C MET A 113 5.98 65.73 31.23
N ASN A 114 7.27 65.76 31.59
CA ASN A 114 7.93 66.99 32.02
C ASN A 114 8.62 67.65 30.81
N PRO A 115 8.45 68.96 30.55
CA PRO A 115 8.93 69.66 29.34
C PRO A 115 10.45 69.61 29.04
N THR A 116 11.27 69.00 29.89
CA THR A 116 12.72 68.85 29.66
C THR A 116 13.30 67.48 30.05
N GLY A 117 12.47 66.44 30.19
CA GLY A 117 12.91 65.10 30.59
C GLY A 117 12.87 64.04 29.48
N SER A 118 13.70 62.99 29.62
CA SER A 118 13.52 61.72 28.91
C SER A 118 12.78 60.75 29.83
N VAL A 119 11.71 60.11 29.35
CA VAL A 119 11.07 59.02 30.11
C VAL A 119 11.78 57.73 29.77
N CYS A 120 12.48 57.16 30.76
CA CYS A 120 13.22 55.91 30.60
C CYS A 120 12.44 54.75 31.17
N TYR A 121 12.27 53.70 30.36
CA TYR A 121 11.62 52.46 30.72
C TYR A 121 12.67 51.35 30.84
N HIS A 122 12.62 50.62 31.95
CA HIS A 122 13.48 49.47 32.20
C HIS A 122 12.69 48.17 31.96
N GLY A 123 13.09 47.38 30.97
CA GLY A 123 12.46 46.11 30.64
C GLY A 123 13.28 44.91 31.13
N ILE A 124 12.60 43.90 31.69
CA ILE A 124 13.21 42.63 32.12
C ILE A 124 12.62 41.49 31.27
N LYS A 125 13.46 40.65 30.64
CA LYS A 125 13.01 39.47 29.89
C LYS A 125 12.69 38.32 30.86
N GLY A 126 11.43 37.88 30.95
CA GLY A 126 11.03 36.75 31.79
C GLY A 126 10.25 35.66 31.04
N ASN A 127 10.63 34.40 31.25
CA ASN A 127 9.72 33.25 31.10
C ASN A 127 8.96 33.08 32.43
N THR A 128 7.73 32.58 32.40
CA THR A 128 6.81 32.47 33.54
C THR A 128 7.24 31.51 34.67
N HIS A 129 8.50 31.06 34.72
CA HIS A 129 9.06 30.41 35.91
C HIS A 129 10.55 30.72 36.07
N ILE A 130 10.91 31.51 37.09
CA ILE A 130 12.33 31.75 37.46
C ILE A 130 12.56 31.17 38.87
N PRO A 131 13.26 30.04 39.01
CA PRO A 131 13.90 29.66 40.27
C PRO A 131 15.08 30.60 40.53
N THR A 132 15.27 30.97 41.80
CA THR A 132 16.33 31.86 42.29
C THR A 132 17.72 31.51 41.73
N GLY A 133 18.35 32.46 41.01
CA GLY A 133 19.81 32.46 40.82
C GLY A 133 20.37 32.82 39.45
N GLN A 134 19.59 33.07 38.39
CA GLN A 134 20.14 33.49 37.09
C GLN A 134 19.65 34.88 36.67
N GLY A 135 20.62 35.77 36.43
CA GLY A 135 20.42 37.19 36.16
C GLY A 135 19.79 37.47 34.79
N CYS A 136 18.77 38.32 34.80
CA CYS A 136 18.20 38.90 33.59
C CYS A 136 19.15 39.96 33.02
N GLN A 137 19.30 40.06 31.70
CA GLN A 137 19.92 41.23 31.07
C GLN A 137 18.85 42.30 30.82
N ALA A 138 19.11 43.50 31.35
CA ALA A 138 18.23 44.65 31.26
C ALA A 138 18.33 45.37 29.91
N VAL A 139 17.21 45.97 29.47
CA VAL A 139 17.17 46.88 28.32
C VAL A 139 16.58 48.21 28.78
N ASP A 140 17.35 49.29 28.62
CA ASP A 140 16.92 50.66 28.91
C ASP A 140 16.50 51.37 27.61
N PHE A 141 15.29 51.94 27.60
CA PHE A 141 14.78 52.74 26.48
C PHE A 141 14.29 54.10 26.97
N CYS A 142 14.83 55.19 26.43
CA CYS A 142 14.48 56.55 26.82
C CYS A 142 13.85 57.32 25.65
N VAL A 143 12.63 57.84 25.82
CA VAL A 143 11.93 58.67 24.83
C VAL A 143 12.05 60.14 25.22
N PRO A 144 12.56 61.03 24.34
CA PRO A 144 12.51 62.47 24.56
C PRO A 144 11.07 62.97 24.37
N VAL A 145 10.48 63.57 25.41
CA VAL A 145 9.19 64.27 25.30
C VAL A 145 9.43 65.71 24.90
N THR A 146 9.46 66.00 23.60
CA THR A 146 9.22 67.35 23.12
C THR A 146 7.72 67.55 22.96
N GLN A 147 7.23 68.68 23.44
CA GLN A 147 5.81 69.02 23.54
C GLN A 147 5.14 68.97 22.15
N ALA A 148 4.56 67.83 21.79
CA ALA A 148 3.62 67.73 20.67
C ALA A 148 2.26 68.24 21.16
N THR A 149 2.03 69.54 21.10
CA THR A 149 0.67 70.09 21.25
C THR A 149 -0.13 69.77 19.99
N CYS A 150 -0.69 68.57 19.92
CA CYS A 150 -1.78 68.23 19.02
C CYS A 150 -3.01 67.95 19.87
N GLY A 151 -3.97 68.88 19.90
CA GLY A 151 -5.27 68.70 20.52
C GLY A 151 -6.32 69.50 19.76
N CYS A 152 -7.33 68.82 19.23
CA CYS A 152 -8.52 69.43 18.65
C CYS A 152 -9.51 69.71 19.79
N ASP A 153 -9.59 70.96 20.26
CA ASP A 153 -10.49 71.36 21.34
C ASP A 153 -11.88 71.81 20.85
N GLY A 154 -12.07 71.96 19.54
CA GLY A 154 -13.35 72.33 18.94
C GLY A 154 -13.83 73.74 19.31
N LEU A 155 -12.94 74.60 19.81
CA LEU A 155 -13.27 75.96 20.26
C LEU A 155 -12.61 77.01 19.34
N PRO A 156 -13.39 77.90 18.69
CA PRO A 156 -12.83 78.99 17.90
C PRO A 156 -11.96 79.95 18.74
N ASN A 157 -10.78 80.33 18.22
CA ASN A 157 -9.83 81.30 18.82
C ASN A 157 -9.09 80.83 20.09
N SER A 158 -8.71 79.55 20.20
CA SER A 158 -7.95 79.02 21.33
C SER A 158 -6.46 79.45 21.39
N GLY A 159 -5.95 80.16 20.37
CA GLY A 159 -4.60 80.72 20.37
C GLY A 159 -3.46 79.69 20.20
N LYS A 160 -3.75 78.52 19.62
CA LYS A 160 -2.76 77.47 19.29
C LYS A 160 -2.30 77.59 17.82
N THR A 161 -1.09 77.12 17.52
CA THR A 161 -0.38 77.41 16.26
C THR A 161 -0.60 76.43 15.10
N LEU A 162 -1.36 75.34 15.24
CA LEU A 162 -1.88 74.55 14.11
C LEU A 162 -3.08 73.69 14.54
N ASP A 163 -4.18 73.76 13.78
CA ASP A 163 -5.38 72.92 13.88
C ASP A 163 -5.55 72.13 12.56
N ARG A 164 -6.35 71.05 12.56
CA ARG A 164 -6.67 70.21 11.38
C ARG A 164 -7.33 70.99 10.23
N CYS A 165 -7.69 72.25 10.47
CA CYS A 165 -8.22 73.23 9.52
C CYS A 165 -7.15 74.22 8.96
N GLY A 166 -5.88 74.13 9.36
CA GLY A 166 -4.88 75.14 9.04
C GLY A 166 -5.01 76.41 9.90
N VAL A 167 -3.95 77.22 9.95
CA VAL A 167 -3.81 78.38 10.85
C VAL A 167 -4.91 79.43 10.60
N CYS A 168 -5.78 79.67 11.56
CA CYS A 168 -6.59 80.90 11.62
C CYS A 168 -5.80 81.99 12.36
N GLY A 169 -5.10 82.84 11.60
CA GLY A 169 -4.39 84.01 12.12
C GLY A 169 -5.29 85.24 12.11
N GLY A 170 -5.52 85.84 13.28
CA GLY A 170 -6.46 86.94 13.53
C GLY A 170 -6.15 88.25 12.82
N ASN A 171 -6.39 88.31 11.50
CA ASN A 171 -6.27 89.54 10.72
C ASN A 171 -7.48 89.82 9.79
N GLY A 172 -8.66 89.26 10.10
CA GLY A 172 -9.90 89.59 9.36
C GLY A 172 -9.93 89.14 7.90
N SER A 173 -9.00 88.31 7.45
CA SER A 173 -9.14 87.56 6.21
C SER A 173 -10.17 86.46 6.46
N THR A 174 -11.29 86.48 5.74
CA THR A 174 -12.20 85.35 5.67
C THR A 174 -11.39 84.12 5.28
N CYS A 175 -11.56 83.00 6.00
CA CYS A 175 -11.18 81.70 5.46
C CYS A 175 -11.96 81.57 4.16
N GLY A 176 -11.31 81.79 3.02
CA GLY A 176 -11.93 81.72 1.69
C GLY A 176 -12.20 80.28 1.25
N CYS A 177 -12.49 79.41 2.23
CA CYS A 177 -13.09 78.10 2.11
C CYS A 177 -13.34 77.49 3.50
N GLY A 178 -14.54 76.98 3.74
CA GLY A 178 -14.92 76.27 4.97
C GLY A 178 -15.78 77.10 5.93
N ASN A 179 -16.30 78.26 5.52
CA ASN A 179 -16.91 79.23 6.45
C ASN A 179 -18.45 79.11 6.59
N GLY A 180 -19.06 78.21 5.82
CA GLY A 180 -20.50 77.95 5.73
C GLY A 180 -21.24 78.75 4.63
N ILE A 181 -20.58 79.62 3.87
CA ILE A 181 -21.15 80.51 2.85
C ILE A 181 -20.25 80.50 1.59
N VAL A 182 -20.85 80.34 0.41
CA VAL A 182 -20.11 80.43 -0.87
C VAL A 182 -19.88 81.90 -1.24
N ASP A 183 -18.63 82.35 -1.18
CA ASP A 183 -18.24 83.74 -1.46
C ASP A 183 -17.96 83.99 -2.97
N PRO A 184 -17.94 85.27 -3.42
CA PRO A 184 -17.61 85.61 -4.81
C PRO A 184 -16.21 85.14 -5.22
N GLY A 185 -16.15 84.23 -6.19
CA GLY A 185 -14.90 83.60 -6.66
C GLY A 185 -14.75 82.14 -6.25
N GLU A 186 -15.62 81.65 -5.36
CA GLU A 186 -15.69 80.26 -4.92
C GLU A 186 -16.73 79.48 -5.74
N GLN A 187 -16.48 78.19 -5.96
CA GLN A 187 -17.44 77.26 -6.55
C GLN A 187 -18.16 76.43 -5.48
N CYS A 188 -17.53 76.29 -4.31
CA CYS A 188 -18.02 75.56 -3.16
C CYS A 188 -17.31 76.10 -1.92
N ASP A 189 -17.87 75.89 -0.73
CA ASP A 189 -17.27 76.38 0.52
C ASP A 189 -17.05 75.24 1.55
N GLY A 190 -17.38 74.00 1.20
CA GLY A 190 -17.15 72.85 2.08
C GLY A 190 -17.79 71.58 1.53
N GLY A 191 -17.53 70.45 2.18
CA GLY A 191 -17.99 69.12 1.75
C GLY A 191 -16.88 68.28 1.15
N ALA A 192 -17.12 66.96 1.06
CA ALA A 192 -16.11 65.98 0.65
C ALA A 192 -15.60 66.14 -0.80
N CYS A 193 -16.32 66.91 -1.64
CA CYS A 193 -15.94 67.21 -3.02
C CYS A 193 -15.48 68.66 -3.25
N CYS A 194 -15.15 69.40 -2.18
CA CYS A 194 -14.61 70.75 -2.27
C CYS A 194 -13.10 70.76 -1.97
N SER A 195 -12.32 71.41 -2.83
CA SER A 195 -10.88 71.57 -2.61
C SER A 195 -10.60 72.59 -1.51
N ALA A 196 -9.38 72.57 -0.95
CA ALA A 196 -8.92 73.62 -0.02
C ALA A 196 -8.81 75.01 -0.66
N SER A 197 -9.00 75.12 -1.98
CA SER A 197 -9.02 76.38 -2.74
C SER A 197 -10.42 76.73 -3.24
N CYS A 198 -11.47 76.14 -2.67
CA CYS A 198 -12.87 76.46 -2.98
C CYS A 198 -13.30 76.23 -4.44
N THR A 199 -12.71 75.20 -5.05
CA THR A 199 -13.08 74.70 -6.37
C THR A 199 -13.66 73.29 -6.25
N PHE A 200 -14.57 72.93 -7.16
CA PHE A 200 -15.04 71.54 -7.22
C PHE A 200 -13.86 70.61 -7.53
N LEU A 201 -13.77 69.50 -6.79
CA LEU A 201 -12.80 68.45 -7.10
C LEU A 201 -13.16 67.78 -8.44
N PRO A 202 -12.16 67.36 -9.23
CA PRO A 202 -12.40 66.68 -10.51
C PRO A 202 -13.32 65.46 -10.38
N ALA A 203 -14.00 65.11 -11.48
CA ALA A 203 -14.94 63.98 -11.50
C ALA A 203 -14.30 62.60 -11.21
N THR A 204 -12.97 62.54 -11.17
CA THR A 204 -12.18 61.33 -10.86
C THR A 204 -11.76 61.25 -9.40
N THR A 205 -12.02 62.28 -8.59
CA THR A 205 -11.62 62.31 -7.19
C THR A 205 -12.56 61.48 -6.34
N VAL A 206 -12.05 60.42 -5.71
CA VAL A 206 -12.80 59.58 -4.78
C VAL A 206 -13.10 60.38 -3.51
N CYS A 207 -14.37 60.61 -3.23
CA CYS A 207 -14.84 61.34 -2.04
C CYS A 207 -15.29 60.43 -0.91
N ARG A 208 -15.65 59.18 -1.24
CA ARG A 208 -15.85 58.07 -0.28
C ARG A 208 -15.16 56.84 -0.85
N ALA A 209 -14.22 56.28 -0.10
CA ALA A 209 -13.61 55.01 -0.47
C ALA A 209 -14.58 53.86 -0.20
N ALA A 210 -14.53 52.81 -1.01
CA ALA A 210 -15.31 51.60 -0.76
C ALA A 210 -14.91 50.97 0.59
N ALA A 211 -15.89 50.68 1.43
CA ALA A 211 -15.76 50.07 2.74
C ALA A 211 -15.70 48.53 2.71
N GLY A 212 -15.87 47.90 1.54
CA GLY A 212 -15.79 46.46 1.35
C GLY A 212 -16.01 46.02 -0.10
N ASP A 213 -15.94 44.72 -0.36
CA ASP A 213 -15.97 44.14 -1.72
C ASP A 213 -17.29 44.36 -2.46
N CYS A 214 -18.38 44.64 -1.75
CA CYS A 214 -19.70 44.94 -2.30
C CYS A 214 -20.09 46.42 -2.20
N ASP A 215 -19.16 47.28 -1.77
CA ASP A 215 -19.34 48.72 -1.74
C ASP A 215 -18.75 49.37 -3.00
N LEU A 216 -19.40 50.43 -3.50
CA LEU A 216 -18.88 51.24 -4.59
C LEU A 216 -18.12 52.44 -4.01
N ALA A 217 -16.97 52.79 -4.58
CA ALA A 217 -16.32 54.06 -4.25
C ALA A 217 -17.00 55.19 -5.04
N GLU A 218 -17.49 56.23 -4.36
CA GLU A 218 -18.06 57.40 -5.02
C GLU A 218 -16.96 58.39 -5.39
N THR A 219 -17.06 58.84 -6.63
CA THR A 219 -16.25 59.94 -7.14
C THR A 219 -17.09 61.21 -7.21
N CYS A 220 -16.44 62.34 -7.00
CA CYS A 220 -17.06 63.65 -7.22
C CYS A 220 -17.63 63.75 -8.63
N THR A 221 -18.61 64.62 -8.84
CA THR A 221 -19.20 64.84 -10.17
C THR A 221 -18.46 65.90 -10.99
N GLY A 222 -17.53 66.63 -10.36
CA GLY A 222 -16.88 67.81 -10.95
C GLY A 222 -17.74 69.09 -10.94
N VAL A 223 -18.99 69.00 -10.47
CA VAL A 223 -19.96 70.12 -10.48
C VAL A 223 -20.73 70.27 -9.15
N SER A 224 -20.40 69.48 -8.14
CA SER A 224 -21.04 69.47 -6.81
C SER A 224 -19.99 69.35 -5.71
N ASN A 225 -20.24 69.99 -4.58
CA ASN A 225 -19.40 69.91 -3.38
C ASN A 225 -19.79 68.75 -2.45
N ALA A 226 -21.00 68.21 -2.63
CA ALA A 226 -21.45 66.99 -1.98
C ALA A 226 -20.93 65.77 -2.75
N CYS A 227 -20.45 64.77 -2.00
CA CYS A 227 -20.22 63.44 -2.53
C CYS A 227 -21.57 62.80 -2.92
N PRO A 228 -21.66 62.03 -4.02
CA PRO A 228 -22.86 61.26 -4.34
C PRO A 228 -23.31 60.38 -3.18
N ALA A 229 -24.58 59.98 -3.21
CA ALA A 229 -25.12 59.05 -2.21
C ALA A 229 -24.37 57.72 -2.27
N ASP A 230 -24.16 57.15 -1.08
CA ASP A 230 -23.57 55.83 -0.86
C ASP A 230 -24.31 54.76 -1.68
N ALA A 231 -23.58 54.07 -2.55
CA ALA A 231 -24.09 53.00 -3.39
C ALA A 231 -23.36 51.67 -3.18
N SER A 232 -24.13 50.60 -3.06
CA SER A 232 -23.66 49.21 -3.11
C SER A 232 -23.55 48.72 -4.56
N LYS A 233 -22.69 47.71 -4.79
CA LYS A 233 -22.66 46.97 -6.06
C LYS A 233 -24.00 46.25 -6.27
N ALA A 234 -24.40 46.09 -7.54
CA ALA A 234 -25.65 45.45 -7.89
C ALA A 234 -25.74 43.99 -7.38
N ALA A 235 -26.96 43.56 -7.04
CA ALA A 235 -27.21 42.19 -6.61
C ALA A 235 -26.76 41.17 -7.67
N GLY A 236 -26.07 40.12 -7.24
CA GLY A 236 -25.50 39.09 -8.13
C GLY A 236 -24.10 39.41 -8.67
N THR A 237 -23.53 40.57 -8.33
CA THR A 237 -22.11 40.86 -8.64
C THR A 237 -21.23 39.88 -7.86
N THR A 238 -20.32 39.17 -8.54
CA THR A 238 -19.37 38.26 -7.89
C THR A 238 -18.43 39.03 -6.97
N CYS A 239 -18.17 38.50 -5.79
CA CYS A 239 -17.22 39.06 -4.82
C CYS A 239 -16.20 38.01 -4.37
N THR A 240 -15.43 38.31 -3.33
CA THR A 240 -14.34 37.46 -2.85
C THR A 240 -14.85 36.08 -2.43
N ASP A 241 -14.21 35.04 -2.96
CA ASP A 241 -14.48 33.63 -2.69
C ASP A 241 -14.08 33.25 -1.25
N ASP A 242 -15.00 32.64 -0.50
CA ASP A 242 -14.75 32.13 0.86
C ASP A 242 -14.05 30.75 0.87
N GLY A 243 -13.82 30.17 -0.30
CA GLY A 243 -13.20 28.86 -0.51
C GLY A 243 -14.14 27.69 -0.27
N ASN A 244 -15.44 27.94 -0.06
CA ASN A 244 -16.45 26.90 0.10
C ASN A 244 -17.13 26.58 -1.24
N PRO A 245 -16.96 25.36 -1.79
CA PRO A 245 -17.57 25.00 -3.08
C PRO A 245 -19.11 25.05 -3.10
N CYS A 246 -19.78 25.02 -1.93
CA CYS A 246 -21.24 25.01 -1.81
C CYS A 246 -21.86 26.39 -1.59
N THR A 247 -21.07 27.47 -1.67
CA THR A 247 -21.56 28.85 -1.53
C THR A 247 -21.46 29.59 -2.87
N LEU A 248 -22.36 30.57 -3.07
CA LEU A 248 -22.21 31.56 -4.12
C LEU A 248 -21.62 32.82 -3.51
N ASP A 249 -20.56 33.36 -4.08
CA ASP A 249 -19.94 34.60 -3.59
C ASP A 249 -20.49 35.81 -4.34
N VAL A 250 -21.58 36.38 -3.82
CA VAL A 250 -22.31 37.45 -4.51
C VAL A 250 -22.70 38.60 -3.58
N CYS A 251 -22.75 39.81 -4.13
CA CYS A 251 -23.35 40.96 -3.47
C CYS A 251 -24.89 40.83 -3.48
N ASP A 252 -25.55 41.24 -2.40
CA ASP A 252 -27.02 41.24 -2.27
C ASP A 252 -27.66 42.56 -2.75
N GLY A 253 -26.86 43.55 -3.14
CA GLY A 253 -27.34 44.87 -3.54
C GLY A 253 -27.58 45.83 -2.38
N ALA A 254 -27.30 45.46 -1.13
CA ALA A 254 -27.54 46.31 0.05
C ALA A 254 -26.36 46.32 1.03
N SER A 255 -25.63 45.22 1.15
CA SER A 255 -24.49 45.07 2.04
C SER A 255 -23.19 45.54 1.38
N THR A 256 -22.30 46.11 2.17
CA THR A 256 -20.92 46.44 1.76
C THR A 256 -20.00 45.21 1.79
N THR A 257 -20.42 44.13 2.43
CA THR A 257 -19.66 42.88 2.56
C THR A 257 -20.19 41.79 1.62
N CYS A 258 -19.30 40.92 1.15
CA CYS A 258 -19.67 39.75 0.34
C CYS A 258 -20.63 38.83 1.11
N ARG A 259 -21.59 38.24 0.38
CA ARG A 259 -22.51 37.24 0.93
C ARG A 259 -22.17 35.89 0.33
N HIS A 260 -22.26 34.86 1.17
CA HIS A 260 -21.96 33.47 0.82
C HIS A 260 -23.20 32.57 1.03
N PRO A 261 -24.36 32.86 0.37
CA PRO A 261 -25.51 31.96 0.45
C PRO A 261 -25.21 30.59 -0.17
N ALA A 262 -25.96 29.57 0.26
CA ALA A 262 -25.91 28.25 -0.35
C ALA A 262 -26.17 28.30 -1.87
N GLY A 263 -25.46 27.47 -2.63
CA GLY A 263 -25.64 27.35 -4.08
C GLY A 263 -24.76 26.27 -4.71
N ASN A 264 -24.42 26.45 -5.99
CA ASN A 264 -23.59 25.51 -6.77
C ASN A 264 -24.07 24.05 -6.77
N ALA A 265 -25.38 23.82 -6.97
CA ALA A 265 -25.94 22.47 -7.05
C ALA A 265 -25.15 21.58 -8.04
N GLY A 266 -24.69 20.41 -7.58
CA GLY A 266 -23.90 19.48 -8.36
C GLY A 266 -22.38 19.71 -8.33
N ALA A 267 -21.89 20.82 -7.75
CA ALA A 267 -20.45 21.02 -7.56
C ALA A 267 -19.90 20.04 -6.52
N VAL A 268 -18.78 19.37 -6.84
CA VAL A 268 -18.14 18.42 -5.92
C VAL A 268 -17.47 19.20 -4.79
N CYS A 269 -17.99 19.05 -3.57
CA CYS A 269 -17.45 19.67 -2.37
C CYS A 269 -16.50 18.75 -1.61
N ARG A 270 -16.63 17.44 -1.79
CA ARG A 270 -15.66 16.46 -1.30
C ARG A 270 -15.48 15.36 -2.35
N PRO A 271 -14.27 15.19 -2.90
CA PRO A 271 -13.99 14.11 -3.85
C PRO A 271 -13.94 12.76 -3.13
N ALA A 272 -14.25 11.69 -3.86
CA ALA A 272 -14.09 10.33 -3.36
C ALA A 272 -12.63 10.07 -2.95
N ALA A 273 -12.42 9.65 -1.70
CA ALA A 273 -11.12 9.34 -1.13
C ALA A 273 -10.65 7.91 -1.44
N SER A 274 -11.57 7.01 -1.82
CA SER A 274 -11.30 5.58 -2.03
C SER A 274 -12.34 4.92 -2.94
N PRO A 275 -12.10 3.68 -3.43
CA PRO A 275 -13.01 3.03 -4.40
C PRO A 275 -14.43 2.76 -3.88
N CYS A 276 -14.65 2.69 -2.57
CA CYS A 276 -15.99 2.55 -1.97
C CYS A 276 -16.58 3.87 -1.48
N ASP A 277 -15.88 4.97 -1.71
CA ASP A 277 -16.31 6.31 -1.35
C ASP A 277 -16.96 6.99 -2.56
N LEU A 278 -18.05 7.72 -2.34
CA LEU A 278 -18.67 8.51 -3.39
C LEU A 278 -18.27 9.97 -3.21
N ALA A 279 -18.14 10.71 -4.31
CA ALA A 279 -17.94 12.14 -4.22
C ALA A 279 -19.24 12.82 -3.78
N GLU A 280 -19.18 13.70 -2.79
CA GLU A 280 -20.34 14.51 -2.40
C GLU A 280 -20.40 15.78 -3.24
N ALA A 281 -21.62 16.03 -3.71
CA ALA A 281 -21.96 17.23 -4.44
C ALA A 281 -22.88 18.12 -3.61
N CYS A 282 -22.70 19.43 -3.73
CA CYS A 282 -23.57 20.42 -3.12
C CYS A 282 -25.02 20.22 -3.61
N ASP A 283 -25.98 20.33 -2.70
CA ASP A 283 -27.40 20.20 -3.01
C ASP A 283 -28.02 21.50 -3.57
N GLY A 284 -27.27 22.61 -3.51
CA GLY A 284 -27.71 23.94 -3.92
C GLY A 284 -28.57 24.68 -2.89
N THR A 285 -28.82 24.09 -1.72
CA THR A 285 -29.68 24.64 -0.67
C THR A 285 -28.98 24.76 0.68
N SER A 286 -27.90 24.01 0.89
CA SER A 286 -27.03 24.09 2.06
C SER A 286 -25.65 24.64 1.69
N ALA A 287 -25.10 25.47 2.57
CA ALA A 287 -23.72 25.95 2.47
C ALA A 287 -22.71 24.91 2.99
N THR A 288 -23.17 23.80 3.58
CA THR A 288 -22.31 22.72 4.03
C THR A 288 -22.36 21.56 3.05
N CYS A 289 -21.20 20.96 2.76
CA CYS A 289 -21.13 19.71 2.01
C CYS A 289 -21.99 18.63 2.72
N PRO A 290 -22.73 17.78 1.98
CA PRO A 290 -23.50 16.69 2.56
C PRO A 290 -22.64 15.71 3.39
N ALA A 291 -23.31 14.87 4.19
CA ALA A 291 -22.65 13.77 4.89
C ALA A 291 -22.06 12.75 3.91
N ASP A 292 -21.03 12.00 4.35
CA ASP A 292 -20.36 11.00 3.54
C ASP A 292 -21.35 9.97 2.96
N ALA A 293 -21.22 9.72 1.67
CA ALA A 293 -21.98 8.74 0.93
C ALA A 293 -21.03 7.61 0.48
N PHE A 294 -21.40 6.37 0.78
CA PHE A 294 -20.60 5.21 0.40
C PHE A 294 -21.28 4.40 -0.71
N ALA A 295 -20.46 3.75 -1.53
CA ALA A 295 -20.95 2.79 -2.51
C ALA A 295 -21.75 1.69 -1.82
N ALA A 296 -22.82 1.21 -2.46
CA ALA A 296 -23.72 0.22 -1.87
C ALA A 296 -22.97 -1.07 -1.49
N ALA A 297 -23.45 -1.75 -0.44
CA ALA A 297 -22.91 -3.04 -0.04
C ALA A 297 -22.95 -4.03 -1.21
N GLY A 298 -21.83 -4.71 -1.46
CA GLY A 298 -21.71 -5.61 -2.61
C GLY A 298 -21.18 -4.98 -3.89
N THR A 299 -20.95 -3.66 -3.92
CA THR A 299 -20.31 -3.00 -5.08
C THR A 299 -18.85 -3.46 -5.19
N PRO A 300 -18.39 -4.01 -6.33
CA PRO A 300 -16.99 -4.43 -6.48
C PRO A 300 -16.04 -3.24 -6.41
N CYS A 301 -15.10 -3.26 -5.49
CA CYS A 301 -14.04 -2.26 -5.36
C CYS A 301 -12.68 -2.74 -5.85
N ARG A 302 -12.50 -4.06 -5.91
CA ARG A 302 -11.41 -4.72 -6.60
C ARG A 302 -11.94 -6.03 -7.21
N GLY A 303 -11.61 -6.28 -8.48
CA GLY A 303 -11.92 -7.55 -9.13
C GLY A 303 -10.94 -8.64 -8.74
N ALA A 304 -11.34 -9.90 -8.86
CA ALA A 304 -10.42 -11.04 -8.70
C ALA A 304 -9.37 -11.04 -9.84
N ALA A 305 -8.09 -11.13 -9.48
CA ALA A 305 -6.95 -11.15 -10.40
C ALA A 305 -6.55 -12.57 -10.83
N GLY A 306 -7.10 -13.61 -10.20
CA GLY A 306 -6.84 -15.02 -10.49
C GLY A 306 -7.92 -15.92 -9.89
N GLU A 307 -7.86 -17.22 -10.18
CA GLU A 307 -8.89 -18.18 -9.74
C GLU A 307 -8.91 -18.39 -8.22
N CYS A 308 -7.76 -18.20 -7.55
CA CYS A 308 -7.62 -18.29 -6.09
C CYS A 308 -7.68 -16.91 -5.42
N ASP A 309 -8.12 -15.89 -6.14
CA ASP A 309 -8.30 -14.53 -5.64
C ASP A 309 -9.78 -14.25 -5.39
N VAL A 310 -10.12 -13.60 -4.28
CA VAL A 310 -11.49 -13.17 -4.00
C VAL A 310 -11.63 -11.73 -4.49
N ALA A 311 -12.77 -11.40 -5.10
CA ALA A 311 -13.10 -10.01 -5.40
C ALA A 311 -13.62 -9.32 -4.14
N GLU A 312 -13.05 -8.16 -3.79
CA GLU A 312 -13.54 -7.38 -2.66
C GLU A 312 -14.74 -6.52 -3.06
N LEU A 313 -15.68 -6.50 -2.13
CA LEU A 313 -16.91 -5.76 -2.26
C LEU A 313 -16.97 -4.72 -1.14
N CYS A 314 -17.50 -3.54 -1.46
CA CYS A 314 -17.77 -2.49 -0.49
C CYS A 314 -18.75 -2.99 0.59
N SER A 315 -18.55 -2.55 1.82
CA SER A 315 -19.43 -2.91 2.95
C SER A 315 -20.75 -2.15 2.95
N GLY A 316 -20.85 -1.03 2.21
CA GLY A 316 -21.98 -0.10 2.26
C GLY A 316 -21.93 0.89 3.43
N THR A 317 -20.91 0.83 4.28
CA THR A 317 -20.85 1.61 5.53
C THR A 317 -19.54 2.38 5.71
N GLY A 318 -18.61 2.29 4.76
CA GLY A 318 -17.34 2.98 4.85
C GLY A 318 -16.63 3.11 3.50
N PRO A 319 -15.59 3.97 3.44
CA PRO A 319 -14.96 4.39 2.19
C PRO A 319 -13.94 3.38 1.67
N ASN A 320 -13.43 2.50 2.55
CA ASN A 320 -12.33 1.61 2.24
C ASN A 320 -12.84 0.29 1.67
N CYS A 321 -12.19 -0.15 0.59
CA CYS A 321 -12.29 -1.54 0.14
C CYS A 321 -11.70 -2.46 1.24
N PRO A 322 -12.32 -3.62 1.52
CA PRO A 322 -11.75 -4.62 2.42
C PRO A 322 -10.30 -5.00 2.07
N ALA A 323 -9.59 -5.59 3.04
CA ALA A 323 -8.26 -6.12 2.79
C ALA A 323 -8.31 -7.23 1.72
N ASP A 324 -7.26 -7.29 0.91
CA ASP A 324 -7.08 -8.28 -0.15
C ASP A 324 -7.22 -9.71 0.41
N ALA A 325 -8.29 -10.40 0.00
CA ALA A 325 -8.61 -11.76 0.42
C ALA A 325 -8.30 -12.78 -0.68
N LYS A 326 -7.76 -13.92 -0.27
CA LYS A 326 -7.56 -15.10 -1.13
C LYS A 326 -8.63 -16.13 -0.86
N GLN A 327 -8.87 -17.00 -1.84
CA GLN A 327 -9.74 -18.16 -1.63
C GLN A 327 -9.20 -19.00 -0.47
N PRO A 328 -10.07 -19.57 0.39
CA PRO A 328 -9.63 -20.42 1.51
C PRO A 328 -8.71 -21.55 1.05
N ALA A 329 -7.74 -21.90 1.90
CA ALA A 329 -6.89 -23.06 1.66
C ALA A 329 -7.73 -24.32 1.47
N GLY A 330 -7.47 -25.07 0.41
CA GLY A 330 -8.22 -26.28 0.03
C GLY A 330 -9.38 -26.04 -0.95
N THR A 331 -9.64 -24.79 -1.36
CA THR A 331 -10.60 -24.51 -2.43
C THR A 331 -10.11 -25.13 -3.73
N ALA A 332 -10.92 -25.99 -4.36
CA ALA A 332 -10.56 -26.61 -5.64
C ALA A 332 -10.41 -25.56 -6.75
N CYS A 333 -9.43 -25.75 -7.62
CA CYS A 333 -9.15 -24.87 -8.76
C CYS A 333 -8.90 -25.69 -10.04
N THR A 334 -8.45 -25.04 -11.11
CA THR A 334 -8.29 -25.68 -12.43
C THR A 334 -7.33 -26.86 -12.35
N ASP A 335 -7.78 -28.02 -12.85
CA ASP A 335 -7.00 -29.27 -12.96
C ASP A 335 -5.89 -29.14 -14.01
N ASP A 336 -4.66 -29.52 -13.66
CA ASP A 336 -3.51 -29.53 -14.59
C ASP A 336 -3.43 -30.81 -15.44
N GLY A 337 -4.37 -31.75 -15.22
CA GLY A 337 -4.47 -33.04 -15.89
C GLY A 337 -3.55 -34.11 -15.30
N ASN A 338 -2.84 -33.82 -14.20
CA ASN A 338 -1.99 -34.79 -13.53
C ASN A 338 -2.75 -35.47 -12.37
N PRO A 339 -2.99 -36.79 -12.43
CA PRO A 339 -3.73 -37.48 -11.38
C PRO A 339 -3.01 -37.48 -10.01
N CYS A 340 -1.71 -37.18 -9.97
CA CYS A 340 -0.91 -37.15 -8.73
C CYS A 340 -0.75 -35.76 -8.11
N THR A 341 -1.42 -34.74 -8.63
CA THR A 341 -1.47 -33.39 -8.05
C THR A 341 -2.83 -33.12 -7.42
N ALA A 342 -2.86 -32.32 -6.37
CA ALA A 342 -4.10 -31.83 -5.78
C ALA A 342 -4.29 -30.36 -6.15
N ASP A 343 -5.20 -30.06 -7.06
CA ASP A 343 -5.39 -28.71 -7.61
C ASP A 343 -6.22 -27.84 -6.68
N GLN A 344 -5.53 -27.12 -5.80
CA GLN A 344 -6.16 -26.37 -4.72
C GLN A 344 -5.49 -25.02 -4.47
N CYS A 345 -6.28 -24.05 -4.03
CA CYS A 345 -5.77 -22.79 -3.48
C CYS A 345 -5.09 -23.04 -2.13
N ASP A 346 -3.98 -22.34 -1.87
CA ASP A 346 -3.23 -22.47 -0.61
C ASP A 346 -3.60 -21.42 0.46
N GLY A 347 -4.57 -20.55 0.17
CA GLY A 347 -4.97 -19.45 1.05
C GLY A 347 -4.09 -18.21 0.98
N THR A 348 -3.06 -18.19 0.12
CA THR A 348 -2.09 -17.08 0.03
C THR A 348 -1.81 -16.64 -1.41
N SER A 349 -1.89 -17.56 -2.37
CA SER A 349 -1.65 -17.34 -3.80
C SER A 349 -2.94 -16.99 -4.54
N ILE A 350 -2.84 -16.15 -5.56
CA ILE A 350 -3.94 -15.87 -6.51
C ILE A 350 -4.07 -16.92 -7.62
N THR A 351 -3.02 -17.73 -7.83
CA THR A 351 -3.00 -18.81 -8.82
C THR A 351 -3.28 -20.16 -8.16
N CYS A 352 -3.89 -21.09 -8.89
CA CYS A 352 -3.96 -22.48 -8.46
C CYS A 352 -2.57 -23.04 -8.17
N ARG A 353 -2.54 -23.98 -7.23
CA ARG A 353 -1.36 -24.73 -6.87
C ARG A 353 -1.64 -26.19 -7.18
N HIS A 354 -0.62 -26.86 -7.69
CA HIS A 354 -0.67 -28.28 -8.04
C HIS A 354 0.36 -29.06 -7.19
N PRO A 355 0.32 -29.00 -5.84
CA PRO A 355 1.20 -29.80 -5.01
C PRO A 355 0.94 -31.30 -5.20
N ALA A 356 1.92 -32.12 -4.85
CA ALA A 356 1.75 -33.57 -4.80
C ALA A 356 0.58 -33.96 -3.88
N GLY A 357 -0.22 -34.92 -4.33
CA GLY A 357 -1.44 -35.32 -3.62
C GLY A 357 -2.02 -36.64 -4.12
N ASN A 358 -3.31 -36.85 -3.84
CA ASN A 358 -4.12 -37.97 -4.32
C ASN A 358 -3.50 -39.36 -4.08
N ALA A 359 -3.00 -39.62 -2.87
CA ALA A 359 -2.45 -40.93 -2.51
C ALA A 359 -3.42 -42.06 -2.88
N GLY A 360 -2.93 -43.05 -3.64
CA GLY A 360 -3.72 -44.18 -4.12
C GLY A 360 -4.47 -43.94 -5.44
N ALA A 361 -4.46 -42.73 -6.02
CA ALA A 361 -5.02 -42.51 -7.36
C ALA A 361 -4.19 -43.24 -8.42
N LEU A 362 -4.84 -43.93 -9.36
CA LEU A 362 -4.20 -44.62 -10.47
C LEU A 362 -3.59 -43.59 -11.44
N CYS A 363 -2.27 -43.58 -11.58
CA CYS A 363 -1.58 -42.67 -12.51
C CYS A 363 -1.07 -43.38 -13.75
N ARG A 364 -0.82 -44.69 -13.67
CA ARG A 364 -0.51 -45.51 -14.85
C ARG A 364 -1.20 -46.87 -14.74
N PRO A 365 -2.02 -47.28 -15.72
CA PRO A 365 -2.56 -48.62 -15.78
C PRO A 365 -1.47 -49.64 -16.18
N ALA A 366 -1.65 -50.89 -15.76
CA ALA A 366 -0.82 -52.00 -16.21
C ALA A 366 -0.93 -52.21 -17.73
N ALA A 367 0.20 -52.35 -18.41
CA ALA A 367 0.35 -52.56 -19.84
C ALA A 367 0.53 -54.04 -20.24
N GLY A 368 0.45 -54.96 -19.28
CA GLY A 368 0.58 -56.41 -19.51
C GLY A 368 0.35 -57.23 -18.24
N ILE A 369 0.33 -58.56 -18.36
CA ILE A 369 0.07 -59.45 -17.22
C ILE A 369 1.18 -59.45 -16.16
N CYS A 370 2.41 -59.07 -16.56
CA CYS A 370 3.56 -58.94 -15.66
C CYS A 370 3.84 -57.51 -15.24
N ASP A 371 2.99 -56.58 -15.65
CA ASP A 371 3.07 -55.18 -15.29
C ASP A 371 2.15 -54.88 -14.12
N LEU A 372 2.62 -54.10 -13.16
CA LEU A 372 1.78 -53.59 -12.10
C LEU A 372 1.25 -52.22 -12.50
N ALA A 373 0.11 -51.85 -11.93
CA ALA A 373 -0.40 -50.49 -12.05
C ALA A 373 0.27 -49.61 -10.98
N GLU A 374 0.56 -48.36 -11.32
CA GLU A 374 1.16 -47.40 -10.39
C GLU A 374 0.10 -46.43 -9.91
N ASN A 375 0.16 -46.22 -8.60
CA ASN A 375 -0.71 -45.30 -7.90
C ASN A 375 0.15 -44.19 -7.30
N CYS A 376 -0.38 -42.98 -7.32
CA CYS A 376 0.25 -41.82 -6.71
C CYS A 376 0.57 -42.10 -5.24
N ASN A 377 1.78 -41.72 -4.82
CA ASN A 377 2.24 -41.96 -3.45
C ASN A 377 1.81 -40.85 -2.47
N GLY A 378 1.13 -39.80 -2.94
CA GLY A 378 0.69 -38.65 -2.15
C GLY A 378 1.77 -37.62 -1.79
N THR A 379 3.03 -37.86 -2.17
CA THR A 379 4.19 -37.01 -1.80
C THR A 379 4.98 -36.53 -3.01
N SER A 380 4.77 -37.15 -4.17
CA SER A 380 5.35 -36.78 -5.46
C SER A 380 4.23 -36.43 -6.46
N ALA A 381 4.42 -35.36 -7.23
CA ALA A 381 3.58 -35.03 -8.37
C ALA A 381 3.86 -35.92 -9.59
N ALA A 382 5.00 -36.61 -9.61
CA ALA A 382 5.28 -37.63 -10.63
C ALA A 382 4.68 -38.98 -10.20
N CYS A 383 4.10 -39.70 -11.17
CA CYS A 383 3.74 -41.10 -11.01
C CYS A 383 5.00 -41.92 -10.66
N PRO A 384 4.93 -42.91 -9.74
CA PRO A 384 6.07 -43.75 -9.42
C PRO A 384 6.66 -44.46 -10.66
N PRO A 385 7.94 -44.86 -10.62
CA PRO A 385 8.53 -45.69 -11.67
C PRO A 385 7.80 -47.02 -11.82
N ASP A 386 7.87 -47.61 -13.02
CA ASP A 386 7.22 -48.88 -13.36
C ASP A 386 7.59 -50.00 -12.38
N GLY A 387 6.55 -50.61 -11.81
CA GLY A 387 6.63 -51.81 -10.99
C GLY A 387 6.29 -53.04 -11.82
N PHE A 388 7.16 -54.06 -11.78
CA PHE A 388 6.91 -55.33 -12.45
C PHE A 388 6.64 -56.44 -11.44
N ALA A 389 5.77 -57.38 -11.82
CA ALA A 389 5.53 -58.58 -11.03
C ALA A 389 6.84 -59.38 -10.87
N PRO A 390 7.14 -59.90 -9.67
CA PRO A 390 8.40 -60.59 -9.42
C PRO A 390 8.50 -61.88 -10.23
N SER A 391 9.72 -62.41 -10.38
CA SER A 391 9.98 -63.63 -11.15
C SER A 391 9.45 -64.93 -10.56
N THR A 392 8.66 -64.83 -9.49
CA THR A 392 7.90 -65.92 -8.86
C THR A 392 6.44 -65.93 -9.28
N VAL A 393 5.94 -64.90 -9.97
CA VAL A 393 4.57 -64.83 -10.47
C VAL A 393 4.47 -65.60 -11.78
N VAL A 394 3.62 -66.63 -11.80
CA VAL A 394 3.25 -67.37 -13.00
C VAL A 394 2.37 -66.47 -13.87
N CYS A 395 2.83 -66.15 -15.08
CA CYS A 395 2.07 -65.37 -16.05
C CYS A 395 1.40 -66.22 -17.13
N ARG A 396 1.85 -67.45 -17.30
CA ARG A 396 1.16 -68.49 -18.06
C ARG A 396 1.33 -69.80 -17.31
N ALA A 397 0.21 -70.44 -16.99
CA ALA A 397 0.23 -71.75 -16.35
C ALA A 397 0.49 -72.84 -17.41
N ALA A 398 1.16 -73.92 -16.99
CA ALA A 398 1.36 -75.09 -17.84
C ALA A 398 0.00 -75.70 -18.26
N SER A 399 -0.16 -75.94 -19.55
CA SER A 399 -1.32 -76.53 -20.22
C SER A 399 -1.16 -78.04 -20.51
N GLY A 400 -0.15 -78.69 -19.91
CA GLY A 400 0.11 -80.12 -20.08
C GLY A 400 1.30 -80.60 -19.26
N VAL A 401 1.53 -81.92 -19.23
CA VAL A 401 2.64 -82.53 -18.46
C VAL A 401 4.02 -82.22 -19.06
N CYS A 402 4.06 -81.89 -20.35
CA CYS A 402 5.26 -81.49 -21.06
C CYS A 402 5.30 -79.98 -21.32
N ASP A 403 4.39 -79.22 -20.71
CA ASP A 403 4.38 -77.77 -20.80
C ASP A 403 5.07 -77.17 -19.57
N VAL A 404 5.83 -76.09 -19.76
CA VAL A 404 6.51 -75.39 -18.66
C VAL A 404 5.70 -74.14 -18.34
N ALA A 405 5.46 -73.86 -17.06
CA ALA A 405 4.83 -72.61 -16.68
C ALA A 405 5.82 -71.44 -16.85
N GLU A 406 5.39 -70.36 -17.52
CA GLU A 406 6.17 -69.14 -17.63
C GLU A 406 5.95 -68.22 -16.44
N PHE A 407 7.06 -67.66 -15.98
CA PHE A 407 7.09 -66.69 -14.92
C PHE A 407 7.42 -65.30 -15.47
N CYS A 408 6.91 -64.28 -14.81
CA CYS A 408 7.27 -62.90 -15.14
C CYS A 408 8.80 -62.70 -15.07
N PRO A 409 9.37 -61.80 -15.87
CA PRO A 409 10.82 -61.59 -15.86
C PRO A 409 11.30 -60.81 -14.62
N GLY A 410 10.40 -60.15 -13.88
CA GLY A 410 10.75 -59.22 -12.80
C GLY A 410 11.25 -57.85 -13.26
N SER A 411 11.34 -57.61 -14.56
CA SER A 411 11.95 -56.42 -15.15
C SER A 411 11.23 -55.89 -16.41
N GLY A 412 10.07 -56.44 -16.73
CA GLY A 412 9.31 -56.03 -17.91
C GLY A 412 7.84 -56.48 -17.88
N PRO A 413 6.99 -55.86 -18.73
CA PRO A 413 5.54 -56.00 -18.66
C PRO A 413 5.00 -57.27 -19.33
N THR A 414 5.82 -57.93 -20.15
CA THR A 414 5.40 -59.06 -20.98
C THR A 414 5.79 -60.39 -20.35
N CYS A 415 4.88 -61.35 -20.43
CA CYS A 415 5.19 -62.75 -20.13
C CYS A 415 6.16 -63.29 -21.20
N PRO A 416 7.17 -64.09 -20.84
CA PRO A 416 8.00 -64.79 -21.82
C PRO A 416 7.16 -65.63 -22.80
N GLY A 417 7.77 -65.94 -23.94
CA GLY A 417 7.15 -66.83 -24.92
C GLY A 417 6.92 -68.24 -24.36
N ASP A 418 5.89 -68.91 -24.87
CA ASP A 418 5.49 -70.27 -24.53
C ASP A 418 6.64 -71.26 -24.70
N SER A 419 6.90 -72.05 -23.65
CA SER A 419 8.03 -72.96 -23.58
C SER A 419 7.59 -74.36 -23.17
N VAL A 420 7.93 -75.33 -24.01
CA VAL A 420 7.70 -76.75 -23.72
C VAL A 420 8.93 -77.36 -23.05
N GLY A 421 8.69 -78.41 -22.26
CA GLY A 421 9.72 -79.16 -21.57
C GLY A 421 10.76 -79.72 -22.55
N PRO A 422 12.04 -79.80 -22.15
CA PRO A 422 13.09 -80.26 -23.05
C PRO A 422 12.84 -81.69 -23.52
N ALA A 423 13.26 -81.98 -24.76
CA ALA A 423 13.17 -83.32 -25.32
C ALA A 423 13.84 -84.34 -24.40
N GLY A 424 13.14 -85.45 -24.12
CA GLY A 424 13.60 -86.50 -23.20
C GLY A 424 13.17 -86.33 -21.74
N THR A 425 12.45 -85.27 -21.38
CA THR A 425 11.83 -85.14 -20.06
C THR A 425 10.81 -86.27 -19.87
N ALA A 426 10.96 -87.08 -18.82
CA ALA A 426 10.03 -88.16 -18.52
C ALA A 426 8.62 -87.62 -18.22
N CYS A 427 7.60 -88.25 -18.78
CA CYS A 427 6.19 -87.96 -18.52
C CYS A 427 5.46 -89.23 -18.01
N PRO A 428 4.19 -89.13 -17.57
CA PRO A 428 3.47 -90.29 -17.02
C PRO A 428 3.41 -91.45 -18.00
N ASP A 429 3.77 -92.63 -17.50
CA ASP A 429 3.77 -93.92 -18.21
C ASP A 429 2.34 -94.29 -18.68
N ASP A 430 2.18 -94.64 -19.96
CA ASP A 430 0.90 -95.07 -20.54
C ASP A 430 0.56 -96.54 -20.22
N GLY A 431 1.46 -97.24 -19.50
CA GLY A 431 1.35 -98.64 -19.12
C GLY A 431 1.87 -99.60 -20.18
N ASN A 432 2.53 -99.12 -21.24
CA ASN A 432 3.03 -99.91 -22.34
C ASN A 432 4.56 -99.96 -22.37
N ALA A 433 5.13 -101.13 -22.09
CA ALA A 433 6.58 -101.32 -22.04
C ALA A 433 7.30 -101.11 -23.41
N CYS A 434 6.56 -101.02 -24.53
CA CYS A 434 7.12 -100.74 -25.86
C CYS A 434 6.97 -99.30 -26.33
N THR A 435 6.51 -98.39 -25.48
CA THR A 435 6.57 -96.95 -25.72
C THR A 435 7.63 -96.32 -24.83
N LEU A 436 8.08 -95.13 -25.20
CA LEU A 436 8.96 -94.30 -24.38
C LEU A 436 8.19 -93.04 -23.99
N ASP A 437 7.80 -92.90 -22.73
CA ASP A 437 6.97 -91.78 -22.26
C ASP A 437 7.81 -90.54 -21.97
N GLN A 438 8.03 -89.74 -23.02
CA GLN A 438 8.88 -88.55 -22.94
C GLN A 438 8.28 -87.36 -23.69
N CYS A 439 8.63 -86.16 -23.25
CA CYS A 439 8.42 -84.94 -24.00
C CYS A 439 9.34 -84.89 -25.22
N ASP A 440 8.87 -84.39 -26.36
CA ASP A 440 9.64 -84.29 -27.60
C ASP A 440 10.30 -82.90 -27.82
N GLY A 441 10.07 -81.96 -26.90
CA GLY A 441 10.54 -80.58 -27.03
C GLY A 441 9.72 -79.70 -27.96
N THR A 442 8.55 -80.15 -28.43
CA THR A 442 7.64 -79.38 -29.29
C THR A 442 6.17 -79.42 -28.85
N SER A 443 5.77 -80.46 -28.10
CA SER A 443 4.40 -80.72 -27.69
C SER A 443 4.21 -80.56 -26.19
N VAL A 444 3.05 -80.01 -25.80
CA VAL A 444 2.59 -79.94 -24.40
C VAL A 444 2.10 -81.28 -23.85
N ALA A 445 1.81 -82.23 -24.74
CA ALA A 445 1.36 -83.58 -24.41
C ALA A 445 2.53 -84.55 -24.37
N CYS A 446 2.46 -85.54 -23.46
CA CYS A 446 3.37 -86.67 -23.44
C CYS A 446 3.37 -87.37 -24.80
N GLN A 447 4.55 -87.69 -25.31
CA GLN A 447 4.70 -88.47 -26.53
C GLN A 447 5.03 -89.91 -26.15
N HIS A 448 4.50 -90.84 -26.92
CA HIS A 448 4.68 -92.28 -26.71
C HIS A 448 5.30 -92.95 -27.95
N PRO A 449 6.49 -92.49 -28.43
CA PRO A 449 7.17 -93.14 -29.56
C PRO A 449 7.58 -94.58 -29.20
N PRO A 450 7.76 -95.46 -30.20
CA PRO A 450 8.27 -96.82 -29.99
C PRO A 450 9.59 -96.83 -29.22
N ALA A 451 9.70 -97.69 -28.21
CA ALA A 451 10.93 -97.93 -27.48
C ALA A 451 11.98 -98.60 -28.39
N SER A 452 13.26 -98.49 -28.00
CA SER A 452 14.37 -99.14 -28.73
C SER A 452 14.15 -100.65 -28.87
N ALA A 453 14.55 -101.19 -30.02
CA ALA A 453 14.50 -102.63 -30.26
C ALA A 453 15.27 -103.41 -29.18
N GLY A 454 14.67 -104.48 -28.66
CA GLY A 454 15.28 -105.33 -27.63
C GLY A 454 14.83 -105.06 -26.18
N THR A 455 14.03 -104.02 -25.92
CA THR A 455 13.38 -103.83 -24.61
C THR A 455 12.38 -104.97 -24.36
N VAL A 456 12.51 -105.69 -23.25
CA VAL A 456 11.59 -106.78 -22.89
C VAL A 456 10.25 -106.19 -22.46
N CYS A 457 9.20 -106.47 -23.23
CA CYS A 457 7.84 -105.98 -22.96
C CYS A 457 6.94 -107.02 -22.28
N ARG A 458 7.24 -108.31 -22.49
CA ARG A 458 6.64 -109.40 -21.73
C ARG A 458 7.74 -110.43 -21.43
N PRO A 459 8.03 -110.70 -20.14
CA PRO A 459 8.99 -111.73 -19.78
C PRO A 459 8.41 -113.12 -20.04
N ALA A 460 9.28 -114.09 -20.33
CA ALA A 460 8.88 -115.49 -20.46
C ALA A 460 8.23 -116.00 -19.17
N ALA A 461 6.98 -116.45 -19.26
CA ALA A 461 6.18 -116.95 -18.15
C ALA A 461 6.55 -118.39 -17.75
N ALA A 462 7.17 -119.16 -18.66
CA ALA A 462 7.49 -120.58 -18.46
C ALA A 462 8.65 -121.06 -19.37
N PRO A 463 9.22 -122.27 -19.18
CA PRO A 463 10.38 -122.74 -19.93
C PRO A 463 10.20 -122.90 -21.45
N CYS A 464 8.96 -122.97 -21.96
CA CYS A 464 8.65 -123.03 -23.39
C CYS A 464 8.22 -121.69 -23.99
N ASP A 465 8.24 -120.64 -23.17
CA ASP A 465 7.83 -119.30 -23.53
C ASP A 465 9.04 -118.45 -23.98
N VAL A 466 8.86 -117.58 -24.98
CA VAL A 466 9.90 -116.66 -25.44
C VAL A 466 9.57 -115.28 -24.88
N ALA A 467 10.54 -114.64 -24.23
CA ALA A 467 10.34 -113.25 -23.82
C ALA A 467 10.14 -112.36 -25.05
N GLU A 468 9.00 -111.65 -25.12
CA GLU A 468 8.78 -110.70 -26.20
C GLU A 468 9.56 -109.42 -25.95
N VAL A 469 10.25 -108.99 -27.00
CA VAL A 469 10.98 -107.74 -27.04
C VAL A 469 10.35 -106.80 -28.06
N CYS A 470 10.40 -105.50 -27.77
CA CYS A 470 9.95 -104.47 -28.70
C CYS A 470 10.77 -104.54 -30.00
N ASP A 471 10.10 -104.35 -31.13
CA ASP A 471 10.72 -104.41 -32.46
C ASP A 471 11.38 -103.09 -32.90
N GLY A 472 11.18 -102.02 -32.13
CA GLY A 472 11.70 -100.68 -32.42
C GLY A 472 10.91 -99.90 -33.48
N THR A 473 9.79 -100.44 -33.97
CA THR A 473 8.98 -99.85 -35.05
C THR A 473 7.53 -99.60 -34.65
N GLY A 474 6.98 -100.37 -33.71
CA GLY A 474 5.63 -100.20 -33.20
C GLY A 474 5.59 -100.03 -31.67
N GLY A 475 4.55 -99.34 -31.20
CA GLY A 475 4.31 -99.17 -29.76
C GLY A 475 3.74 -100.41 -29.07
N ASN A 476 3.35 -101.47 -29.79
CA ASN A 476 2.75 -102.66 -29.20
C ASN A 476 3.78 -103.76 -28.96
N CYS A 477 3.71 -104.41 -27.80
CA CYS A 477 4.45 -105.65 -27.57
C CYS A 477 4.01 -106.72 -28.60
N PRO A 478 4.95 -107.41 -29.27
CA PRO A 478 4.61 -108.49 -30.20
C PRO A 478 3.69 -109.54 -29.58
N GLY A 479 2.96 -110.27 -30.44
CA GLY A 479 2.14 -111.40 -30.01
C GLY A 479 2.98 -112.49 -29.36
N ASP A 480 2.31 -113.26 -28.50
CA ASP A 480 2.89 -114.39 -27.76
C ASP A 480 3.63 -115.35 -28.71
N SER A 481 4.89 -115.63 -28.39
CA SER A 481 5.79 -116.43 -29.22
C SER A 481 6.36 -117.59 -28.41
N PHE A 482 6.26 -118.81 -28.94
CA PHE A 482 6.70 -120.01 -28.23
C PHE A 482 7.97 -120.61 -28.83
N LEU A 483 8.76 -121.27 -27.99
CA LEU A 483 9.90 -122.04 -28.45
C LEU A 483 9.44 -123.18 -29.36
N SER A 484 10.19 -123.41 -30.44
CA SER A 484 9.86 -124.44 -31.43
C SER A 484 9.80 -125.84 -30.80
N ALA A 485 9.07 -126.77 -31.41
CA ALA A 485 8.93 -128.13 -30.90
C ALA A 485 10.22 -128.99 -30.94
N ALA A 486 11.34 -128.42 -31.40
CA ALA A 486 12.66 -129.03 -31.31
C ALA A 486 13.40 -128.67 -30.01
N ILE A 487 12.88 -127.73 -29.21
CA ILE A 487 13.52 -127.29 -27.97
C ILE A 487 13.07 -128.18 -26.81
N GLU A 488 14.05 -128.78 -26.15
CA GLU A 488 13.87 -129.56 -24.93
C GLU A 488 13.63 -128.63 -23.75
N CYS A 489 12.53 -128.87 -23.01
CA CYS A 489 12.10 -128.03 -21.89
C CYS A 489 12.14 -128.75 -20.54
N ARG A 490 12.00 -130.09 -20.53
CA ARG A 490 12.40 -130.94 -19.41
C ARG A 490 13.29 -132.08 -19.91
N PRO A 491 14.50 -132.23 -19.34
CA PRO A 491 15.29 -133.43 -19.55
C PRO A 491 14.66 -134.69 -18.98
N ALA A 492 14.96 -135.84 -19.58
CA ALA A 492 14.56 -137.14 -19.05
C ALA A 492 15.16 -137.37 -17.65
N ALA A 493 14.31 -137.51 -16.64
CA ALA A 493 14.65 -137.76 -15.25
C ALA A 493 14.87 -139.25 -14.91
N GLY A 494 15.32 -140.07 -15.87
CA GLY A 494 15.64 -141.48 -15.66
C GLY A 494 15.45 -142.37 -16.89
N PRO A 495 15.75 -143.69 -16.79
CA PRO A 495 15.72 -144.63 -17.92
C PRO A 495 14.31 -144.96 -18.45
N CYS A 496 13.27 -144.57 -17.72
CA CYS A 496 11.86 -144.73 -18.11
C CYS A 496 11.16 -143.37 -18.32
N ASP A 497 11.91 -142.28 -18.27
CA ASP A 497 11.40 -140.94 -18.52
C ASP A 497 11.85 -140.49 -19.92
N VAL A 498 11.00 -139.74 -20.62
CA VAL A 498 11.34 -139.18 -21.92
C VAL A 498 11.51 -137.67 -21.77
N ALA A 499 12.45 -137.10 -22.54
CA ALA A 499 12.59 -135.66 -22.58
C ALA A 499 11.30 -135.04 -23.16
N GLU A 500 10.82 -133.99 -22.53
CA GLU A 500 9.65 -133.25 -22.99
C GLU A 500 10.12 -132.03 -23.80
N PHE A 501 9.53 -131.92 -24.99
CA PHE A 501 9.81 -130.85 -25.92
C PHE A 501 8.65 -129.86 -25.92
N CYS A 502 8.94 -128.61 -26.21
CA CYS A 502 7.91 -127.59 -26.31
C CYS A 502 6.84 -127.97 -27.34
N PRO A 503 5.57 -127.61 -27.14
CA PRO A 503 4.52 -127.94 -28.10
C PRO A 503 4.57 -127.06 -29.37
N GLY A 504 5.38 -125.99 -29.36
CA GLY A 504 5.49 -125.02 -30.46
C GLY A 504 4.32 -124.02 -30.54
N ASN A 505 3.33 -124.13 -29.65
CA ASN A 505 2.13 -123.30 -29.63
C ASN A 505 1.59 -123.01 -28.21
N GLY A 506 2.39 -123.21 -27.16
CA GLY A 506 1.99 -122.96 -25.78
C GLY A 506 3.19 -122.83 -24.83
N ALA A 507 3.00 -122.06 -23.76
CA ALA A 507 4.04 -121.71 -22.79
C ALA A 507 4.44 -122.87 -21.87
N THR A 508 3.55 -123.84 -21.66
CA THR A 508 3.77 -124.98 -20.78
C THR A 508 4.00 -126.25 -21.58
N TRP A 509 4.93 -127.05 -21.09
CA TRP A 509 5.08 -128.46 -21.44
C TRP A 509 3.80 -129.30 -21.21
N PRO A 510 3.56 -130.34 -22.03
CA PRO A 510 2.41 -131.24 -21.93
C PRO A 510 2.31 -132.08 -20.65
#